data_AF-A0A6A4HGZ6-F1
#
_entry.id   AF-A0A6A4HGZ6-F1
#
_cell.length_a   1.000
_cell.length_b   1.000
_cell.length_c   1.000
_cell.angle_alpha   90.00
_cell.angle_beta   90.00
_cell.angle_gamma   90.00
#
_symmetry.space_group_name_H-M   'P 1'
#
loop_
_entity.id
_entity.type
_entity.pdbx_description
1 polymer ?
#
loop_
_entity_poly.entity_id
_entity_poly.type
_entity_poly.pdbx_seq_one_letter_code
_entity_poly.pdbx_strand_id
1 'polypeptide(L)'
;LDRVLYQVALEREDAEWEVSSVKLCHLPFITTEYIILHSSQVSSPYGIDYFVSPIPNDGSCPKLGSVPASFASPFQALNKLNTTVVHKSATLPPLPQLRAPPPLTAEGAPVQPAPEKTFIQKYWMYGAAILVALCMFFVLSFFGLAMLIRL
;
A
#
# COMPACT_ATOMS: atom_id res chain seq x y z
N LEU A 1 -25.65 3.71 -25.27
CA LEU A 1 -25.41 4.61 -24.12
C LEU A 1 -24.08 4.38 -23.41
N ASP A 2 -23.43 3.22 -23.53
CA ASP A 2 -22.17 2.93 -22.80
C ASP A 2 -20.97 3.82 -23.20
N ARG A 3 -20.99 4.41 -24.40
CA ARG A 3 -19.94 5.33 -24.88
C ARG A 3 -20.25 6.81 -24.67
N VAL A 4 -21.37 7.14 -24.03
CA VAL A 4 -21.78 8.53 -23.79
C VAL A 4 -21.51 8.86 -22.33
N LEU A 5 -20.84 9.99 -22.10
CA LEU A 5 -20.47 10.44 -20.77
C LEU A 5 -21.28 11.68 -20.41
N TYR A 6 -21.70 11.75 -19.16
CA TYR A 6 -22.18 12.97 -18.53
C TYR A 6 -20.98 13.64 -17.84
N GLN A 7 -20.78 14.92 -18.13
CA GLN A 7 -19.60 15.66 -17.70
C GLN A 7 -19.99 16.82 -16.80
N VAL A 8 -19.19 17.03 -15.76
CA VAL A 8 -19.29 18.18 -14.86
C VAL A 8 -17.93 18.86 -14.86
N ALA A 9 -17.92 20.18 -15.05
CA ALA A 9 -16.72 20.99 -15.09
C ALA A 9 -16.66 21.93 -13.88
N LEU A 10 -15.46 22.15 -13.36
CA LEU A 10 -15.20 23.19 -12.37
C LEU A 10 -14.80 24.47 -13.12
N GLU A 11 -15.64 25.49 -13.02
CA GLU A 11 -15.34 26.82 -13.56
C GLU A 11 -14.19 27.46 -12.78
N ARG A 12 -13.21 28.00 -13.51
CA ARG A 12 -12.10 28.78 -12.96
C ARG A 12 -11.84 30.00 -13.86
N GLU A 13 -11.17 31.01 -13.31
CA GLU A 13 -10.81 32.25 -14.01
C GLU A 13 -9.89 32.02 -15.22
N ASP A 14 -9.12 30.92 -15.24
CA ASP A 14 -8.36 30.45 -16.39
C ASP A 14 -9.25 29.63 -17.35
N ALA A 15 -8.89 29.63 -18.64
CA ALA A 15 -9.66 28.95 -19.69
C ALA A 15 -9.50 27.42 -19.69
N GLU A 16 -8.85 26.84 -18.68
CA GLU A 16 -8.60 25.40 -18.54
C GLU A 16 -9.44 24.86 -17.37
N TRP A 17 -10.58 24.26 -17.70
CA TRP A 17 -11.50 23.72 -16.70
C TRP A 17 -11.21 22.25 -16.42
N GLU A 18 -11.19 21.90 -15.13
CA GLU A 18 -11.12 20.50 -14.71
C GLU A 18 -12.49 19.84 -14.97
N VAL A 19 -12.49 18.67 -15.63
CA VAL A 19 -13.73 17.95 -15.98
C VAL A 19 -13.72 16.56 -15.36
N SER A 20 -14.81 16.24 -14.65
CA SER A 20 -15.10 14.88 -14.20
C SER A 20 -16.27 14.29 -14.99
N SER A 21 -16.29 12.97 -15.16
CA SER A 21 -17.30 12.34 -16.02
C SER A 21 -17.74 10.97 -15.54
N VAL A 22 -19.02 10.67 -15.79
CA VAL A 22 -19.64 9.36 -15.49
C VAL A 22 -20.38 8.86 -16.71
N LYS A 23 -20.56 7.54 -16.84
CA LYS A 23 -21.33 6.97 -17.96
C LYS A 23 -22.79 7.40 -17.85
N LEU A 24 -23.33 7.94 -18.93
CA LEU A 24 -24.70 8.45 -18.99
C LEU A 24 -25.75 7.36 -18.67
N CYS A 25 -25.43 6.11 -18.97
CA CYS A 25 -26.30 4.96 -18.72
C CYS A 25 -26.61 4.71 -17.22
N HIS A 26 -25.82 5.27 -16.31
CA HIS A 26 -26.06 5.14 -14.87
C HIS A 26 -27.07 6.18 -14.34
N LEU A 27 -27.21 7.34 -15.00
CA LEU A 27 -28.04 8.45 -14.51
C LEU A 27 -29.51 8.08 -14.22
N PRO A 28 -30.20 7.21 -14.99
CA PRO A 28 -31.59 6.88 -14.70
C PRO A 28 -31.79 6.06 -13.42
N PHE A 29 -30.73 5.40 -12.92
CA PHE A 29 -30.82 4.42 -11.82
C PHE A 29 -30.21 4.93 -10.51
N ILE A 30 -29.62 6.11 -10.52
CA ILE A 30 -28.93 6.67 -9.35
C ILE A 30 -29.94 7.33 -8.41
N THR A 31 -29.64 7.26 -7.13
CA THR A 31 -30.39 7.90 -6.04
C THR A 31 -29.58 9.00 -5.37
N THR A 32 -28.24 8.90 -5.47
CA THR A 32 -27.31 9.75 -4.73
C THR A 32 -26.19 10.19 -5.65
N GLU A 33 -25.75 11.43 -5.49
CA GLU A 33 -24.56 11.94 -6.16
C GLU A 33 -23.59 12.56 -5.15
N TYR A 34 -22.30 12.44 -5.47
CA TYR A 34 -21.20 12.96 -4.66
C TYR A 34 -20.33 13.85 -5.54
N ILE A 35 -20.19 15.10 -5.13
CA ILE A 35 -19.27 16.06 -5.75
C ILE A 35 -18.14 16.29 -4.75
N ILE A 36 -16.92 15.93 -5.12
CA ILE A 36 -15.74 16.14 -4.30
C ILE A 36 -14.94 17.29 -4.89
N LEU A 37 -14.79 18.36 -4.11
CA LEU A 37 -13.99 19.52 -4.48
C LEU A 37 -12.65 19.44 -3.78
N HIS A 38 -11.58 19.38 -4.56
CA HIS A 38 -10.21 19.42 -4.05
C HIS A 38 -9.71 20.85 -4.03
N SER A 39 -9.23 21.30 -2.87
CA SER A 39 -8.73 22.66 -2.70
C SER A 39 -7.35 22.69 -2.08
N SER A 40 -6.59 23.70 -2.47
CA SER A 40 -5.32 24.03 -1.83
C SER A 40 -5.55 24.69 -0.47
N GLN A 41 -4.51 24.76 0.36
CA GLN A 41 -4.54 25.41 1.68
C GLN A 41 -4.91 26.91 1.58
N VAL A 42 -4.77 27.51 0.39
CA VAL A 42 -5.05 28.93 0.09
C VAL A 42 -6.42 29.13 -0.57
N SER A 43 -7.37 28.22 -0.34
CA SER A 43 -8.80 28.30 -0.71
C SER A 43 -9.18 28.26 -2.20
N SER A 44 -8.23 28.05 -3.13
CA SER A 44 -8.56 27.84 -4.54
C SER A 44 -8.87 26.35 -4.82
N PRO A 45 -10.05 26.02 -5.39
CA PRO A 45 -10.34 24.68 -5.84
C PRO A 45 -9.56 24.39 -7.13
N TYR A 46 -8.82 23.29 -7.15
CA TYR A 46 -7.99 22.91 -8.29
C TYR A 46 -8.51 21.67 -9.01
N GLY A 47 -9.37 20.87 -8.37
CA GLY A 47 -9.88 19.63 -8.95
C GLY A 47 -11.30 19.30 -8.50
N ILE A 48 -12.00 18.53 -9.32
CA ILE A 48 -13.36 18.07 -9.07
C ILE A 48 -13.48 16.58 -9.40
N ASP A 49 -14.07 15.80 -8.49
CA ASP A 49 -14.52 14.45 -8.79
C ASP A 49 -16.05 14.37 -8.69
N TYR A 50 -16.68 13.76 -9.69
CA TYR A 50 -18.11 13.51 -9.72
C TYR A 50 -18.40 12.01 -9.69
N PHE A 51 -19.14 11.57 -8.68
CA PHE A 51 -19.55 10.17 -8.53
C PHE A 51 -21.06 10.07 -8.35
N VAL A 52 -21.62 8.95 -8.80
CA VAL A 52 -23.04 8.66 -8.68
C VAL A 52 -23.23 7.27 -8.07
N SER A 53 -24.36 7.05 -7.39
CA SER A 53 -24.66 5.79 -6.71
C SER A 53 -26.16 5.50 -6.74
N PRO A 54 -26.60 4.23 -6.90
CA PRO A 54 -25.77 3.01 -7.02
C PRO A 54 -25.19 2.78 -8.43
N ILE A 55 -24.01 2.16 -8.49
CA ILE A 55 -23.40 1.63 -9.73
C ILE A 55 -23.18 0.12 -9.52
N PRO A 56 -23.42 -0.74 -10.54
CA PRO A 56 -23.08 -2.15 -10.46
C PRO A 56 -21.59 -2.36 -10.14
N ASN A 57 -21.24 -3.39 -9.36
CA ASN A 57 -19.85 -3.68 -8.98
C ASN A 57 -18.91 -3.81 -10.20
N ASP A 58 -19.43 -4.28 -11.34
CA ASP A 58 -18.67 -4.46 -12.57
C ASP A 58 -18.56 -3.17 -13.42
N GLY A 59 -19.09 -2.02 -12.96
CA GLY A 59 -19.08 -0.74 -13.69
C GLY A 59 -19.77 -0.78 -15.06
N SER A 60 -20.54 -1.83 -15.32
CA SER A 60 -21.18 -2.13 -16.59
C SER A 60 -22.53 -1.42 -16.68
N CYS A 61 -22.87 -0.92 -17.87
CA CYS A 61 -24.19 -0.32 -18.08
C CYS A 61 -25.31 -1.37 -17.96
N PRO A 62 -26.45 -1.00 -17.36
CA PRO A 62 -27.62 -1.87 -17.34
C PRO A 62 -28.08 -2.23 -18.75
N LYS A 63 -28.46 -3.49 -18.96
CA LYS A 63 -28.87 -3.99 -20.28
C LYS A 63 -30.16 -3.31 -20.73
N LEU A 64 -30.30 -3.10 -22.03
CA LEU A 64 -31.35 -2.31 -22.71
C LEU A 64 -32.82 -2.69 -22.37
N GLY A 65 -33.08 -3.81 -21.69
CA GLY A 65 -34.41 -4.23 -21.23
C GLY A 65 -34.74 -3.94 -19.77
N SER A 66 -33.81 -3.35 -19.01
CA SER A 66 -33.99 -3.01 -17.58
C SER A 66 -34.33 -1.54 -17.35
N VAL A 67 -34.31 -0.72 -18.40
CA VAL A 67 -34.71 0.69 -18.35
C VAL A 67 -36.23 0.74 -18.55
N PRO A 68 -37.01 1.20 -17.56
CA PRO A 68 -38.44 1.40 -17.73
C PRO A 68 -38.70 2.34 -18.91
N ALA A 69 -39.65 1.98 -19.79
CA ALA A 69 -40.04 2.77 -20.95
C ALA A 69 -40.58 4.18 -20.61
N SER A 70 -40.65 4.54 -19.32
CA SER A 70 -41.15 5.82 -18.80
C SER A 70 -40.07 6.89 -18.60
N PHE A 71 -38.78 6.60 -18.81
CA PHE A 71 -37.75 7.63 -18.74
C PHE A 71 -37.73 8.47 -20.03
N ALA A 72 -38.57 9.51 -20.06
CA ALA A 72 -38.64 10.47 -21.15
C ALA A 72 -37.33 11.26 -21.35
N SER A 73 -36.47 11.32 -20.33
CA SER A 73 -35.08 11.77 -20.44
C SER A 73 -34.19 11.14 -19.36
N PRO A 74 -32.91 10.84 -19.64
CA PRO A 74 -31.97 10.31 -18.64
C PRO A 74 -31.67 11.31 -17.51
N PHE A 75 -32.01 12.58 -17.71
CA PHE A 75 -31.77 13.67 -16.77
C PHE A 75 -32.91 13.86 -15.76
N GLN A 76 -34.07 13.22 -15.95
CA GLN A 76 -35.20 13.36 -15.02
C GLN A 76 -34.85 12.86 -13.61
N ALA A 77 -33.99 11.85 -13.52
CA ALA A 77 -33.50 11.33 -12.25
C ALA A 77 -32.66 12.37 -11.49
N LEU A 78 -31.92 13.25 -12.19
CA LEU A 78 -31.06 14.27 -11.59
C LEU A 78 -31.84 15.22 -10.66
N ASN A 79 -33.09 15.55 -11.01
CA ASN A 79 -33.92 16.47 -10.23
C ASN A 79 -34.39 15.91 -8.87
N LYS A 80 -34.20 14.61 -8.62
CA LYS A 80 -34.64 13.93 -7.40
C LYS A 80 -33.49 13.31 -6.60
N LEU A 81 -32.24 13.69 -6.91
CA LEU A 81 -31.08 13.12 -6.25
C LEU A 81 -30.82 13.72 -4.88
N ASN A 82 -30.23 12.90 -4.01
CA ASN A 82 -29.56 13.40 -2.83
C ASN A 82 -28.11 13.79 -3.20
N THR A 83 -27.86 15.08 -3.25
CA THR A 83 -26.55 15.65 -3.62
C THR A 83 -25.71 15.91 -2.38
N THR A 84 -24.55 15.27 -2.30
CA THR A 84 -23.56 15.51 -1.25
C THR A 84 -22.33 16.19 -1.84
N VAL A 85 -21.98 17.36 -1.31
CA VAL A 85 -20.75 18.07 -1.68
C VAL A 85 -19.72 17.90 -0.56
N VAL A 86 -18.57 17.33 -0.89
CA VAL A 86 -17.47 17.10 0.06
C VAL A 86 -16.29 17.97 -0.34
N HIS A 87 -15.86 18.81 0.58
CA HIS A 87 -14.64 19.60 0.42
C HIS A 87 -13.44 18.82 0.98
N LYS A 88 -12.40 18.62 0.16
CA LYS A 88 -11.15 17.96 0.54
C LYS A 88 -9.98 18.92 0.39
N SER A 89 -9.31 19.18 1.50
CA SER A 89 -8.06 19.94 1.51
C SER A 89 -6.87 19.06 1.16
N ALA A 90 -5.89 19.63 0.46
CA ALA A 90 -4.62 18.95 0.17
C ALA A 90 -3.94 18.48 1.47
N THR A 91 -3.77 17.16 1.61
CA THR A 91 -3.10 16.55 2.75
C THR A 91 -1.66 16.24 2.39
N LEU A 92 -0.72 16.70 3.22
CA LEU A 92 0.68 16.33 3.07
C LEU A 92 0.89 14.88 3.52
N PRO A 93 1.68 14.08 2.79
CA PRO A 93 2.03 12.75 3.25
C PRO A 93 2.81 12.83 4.58
N PRO A 94 2.77 11.77 5.39
CA PRO A 94 3.55 11.72 6.62
C PRO A 94 5.05 11.85 6.31
N LEU A 95 5.77 12.57 7.17
CA LEU A 95 7.20 12.80 6.99
C LEU A 95 7.96 11.45 7.02
N PRO A 96 8.88 11.19 6.08
CA PRO A 96 9.65 9.95 6.09
C PRO A 96 10.53 9.87 7.34
N GLN A 97 10.65 8.67 7.89
CA GLN A 97 11.56 8.43 9.01
C GLN A 97 13.00 8.37 8.48
N LEU A 98 13.76 9.44 8.71
CA LEU A 98 15.18 9.47 8.40
C LEU A 98 15.93 8.57 9.39
N ARG A 99 16.87 7.77 8.87
CA ARG A 99 17.80 7.04 9.75
C ARG A 99 18.63 8.04 10.54
N ALA A 100 18.84 7.76 11.82
CA ALA A 100 19.80 8.51 12.61
C ALA A 100 21.18 8.41 11.93
N PRO A 101 21.94 9.52 11.87
CA PRO A 101 23.30 9.46 11.35
C PRO A 101 24.12 8.47 12.19
N PRO A 102 25.11 7.78 11.59
CA PRO A 102 26.04 6.96 12.33
C PRO A 102 26.65 7.75 13.49
N PRO A 103 26.87 7.13 14.66
CA PRO A 103 27.54 7.80 15.76
C PRO A 103 28.93 8.26 15.29
N LEU A 104 29.24 9.52 15.55
CA LEU A 104 30.53 10.14 15.22
C LEU A 104 31.46 10.07 16.42
N THR A 105 32.77 9.89 16.18
CA THR A 105 33.80 10.09 17.20
C THR A 105 33.96 11.59 17.49
N ALA A 106 34.71 11.95 18.54
CA ALA A 106 34.97 13.37 18.88
C ALA A 106 35.69 14.13 17.75
N GLU A 107 36.35 13.39 16.86
CA GLU A 107 37.08 13.86 15.68
C GLU A 107 36.20 13.92 14.41
N GLY A 108 34.92 13.58 14.51
CA GLY A 108 33.96 13.63 13.40
C GLY A 108 34.04 12.46 12.42
N ALA A 109 34.85 11.43 12.70
CA ALA A 109 34.90 10.22 11.90
C ALA A 109 33.74 9.26 12.26
N PRO A 110 33.20 8.47 11.32
CA PRO A 110 32.24 7.42 11.63
C PRO A 110 32.86 6.42 12.62
N VAL A 111 32.16 6.11 13.71
CA VAL A 111 32.60 5.07 14.65
C VAL A 111 32.69 3.74 13.89
N GLN A 112 33.90 3.24 13.69
CA GLN A 112 34.09 1.92 13.09
C GLN A 112 33.57 0.84 14.06
N PRO A 113 32.84 -0.17 13.56
CA PRO A 113 32.44 -1.29 14.39
C PRO A 113 33.68 -1.99 14.97
N ALA A 114 33.55 -2.51 16.19
CA ALA A 114 34.61 -3.30 16.79
C ALA A 114 34.98 -4.48 15.87
N PRO A 115 36.27 -4.82 15.71
CA PRO A 115 36.70 -5.91 14.85
C PRO A 115 35.94 -7.20 15.17
N GLU A 116 35.40 -7.85 14.14
CA GLU A 116 34.68 -9.11 14.30
C GLU A 116 35.65 -10.19 14.82
N LYS A 117 35.21 -10.94 15.85
CA LYS A 117 36.00 -12.07 16.36
C LYS A 117 36.11 -13.14 15.28
N THR A 118 37.31 -13.68 15.11
CA THR A 118 37.54 -14.76 14.13
C THR A 118 36.76 -16.01 14.51
N PHE A 119 36.44 -16.84 13.49
CA PHE A 119 35.72 -18.10 13.69
C PHE A 119 36.38 -18.99 14.75
N ILE A 120 37.71 -19.11 14.70
CA ILE A 120 38.47 -19.93 15.66
C ILE A 120 38.35 -19.36 17.07
N GLN A 121 38.45 -18.04 17.23
CA GLN A 121 38.28 -17.38 18.53
C GLN A 121 36.87 -17.58 19.11
N LYS A 122 35.86 -17.73 18.26
CA LYS A 122 34.48 -17.95 18.68
C LYS A 122 34.17 -19.42 18.99
N TYR A 123 34.77 -20.36 18.27
CA TYR A 123 34.37 -21.77 18.29
C TYR A 123 35.41 -22.77 18.82
N TRP A 124 36.59 -22.32 19.29
CA TRP A 124 37.65 -23.21 19.79
C TRP A 124 37.18 -24.20 20.87
N MET A 125 36.27 -23.77 21.76
CA MET A 125 35.78 -24.62 22.86
C MET A 125 34.98 -25.83 22.36
N TYR A 126 34.23 -25.69 21.26
CA TYR A 126 33.53 -26.82 20.64
C TYR A 126 34.52 -27.78 19.99
N GLY A 127 35.56 -27.25 19.34
CA GLY A 127 36.66 -28.07 18.80
C GLY A 127 37.37 -28.86 19.90
N ALA A 128 37.66 -28.24 21.04
CA ALA A 128 38.26 -28.90 22.19
C ALA A 128 37.35 -30.02 22.76
N ALA A 129 36.05 -29.77 22.89
CA ALA A 129 35.10 -30.77 23.37
C ALA A 129 35.00 -32.00 22.44
N ILE A 130 34.97 -31.80 21.13
CA ILE A 130 34.97 -32.89 20.13
C ILE A 130 36.26 -33.71 20.24
N LEU A 131 37.41 -33.04 20.38
CA LEU A 131 38.70 -33.72 20.50
C LEU A 131 38.78 -34.59 21.75
N VAL A 132 38.30 -34.09 22.90
CA VAL A 132 38.21 -34.87 24.14
C VAL A 132 37.29 -36.08 23.97
N ALA A 133 36.11 -35.90 23.37
CA ALA A 133 35.15 -36.98 23.14
C ALA A 133 35.76 -38.08 22.24
N LEU A 134 36.46 -37.69 21.17
CA LEU A 134 37.18 -38.62 20.29
C LEU A 134 38.28 -39.35 21.05
N CYS A 135 39.11 -38.66 21.84
CA CYS A 135 40.15 -39.30 22.64
C CYS A 135 39.57 -40.32 23.62
N MET A 136 38.50 -39.99 24.34
CA MET A 136 37.84 -40.94 25.24
C MET A 136 37.28 -42.15 24.48
N PHE A 137 36.67 -41.94 23.32
CA PHE A 137 36.15 -43.01 22.47
C PHE A 137 37.26 -43.97 22.01
N PHE A 138 38.39 -43.44 21.52
CA PHE A 138 39.52 -44.26 21.08
C PHE A 138 40.15 -45.05 22.24
N VAL A 139 40.32 -44.44 23.41
CA VAL A 139 40.85 -45.12 24.60
C VAL A 139 39.92 -46.25 25.04
N LEU A 140 38.60 -46.02 25.11
CA LEU A 140 37.62 -47.05 25.46
C LEU A 140 37.60 -48.19 24.43
N SER A 141 37.71 -47.89 23.14
CA SER A 141 37.76 -48.90 22.08
C SER A 141 39.02 -49.77 22.15
N PHE A 142 40.20 -49.17 22.36
CA PHE A 142 41.46 -49.91 22.49
C PHE A 142 41.51 -50.79 23.75
N PHE A 143 41.09 -50.28 24.91
CA PHE A 143 41.03 -51.07 26.13
C PHE A 143 39.98 -52.20 26.06
N GLY A 144 38.83 -51.94 25.44
CA GLY A 144 37.80 -52.96 25.20
C GLY A 144 38.27 -54.09 24.29
N LEU A 145 38.97 -53.78 23.20
CA LEU A 145 39.51 -54.78 22.27
C LEU A 145 40.66 -55.58 22.90
N ALA A 146 41.54 -54.93 23.68
CA ALA A 146 42.63 -55.59 24.39
C ALA A 146 42.13 -56.54 25.49
N MET A 147 40.99 -56.26 26.11
CA MET A 147 40.36 -57.13 27.11
C MET A 147 39.70 -58.36 26.48
N LEU A 148 39.13 -58.22 25.27
CA LEU A 148 38.48 -59.32 24.55
C LEU A 148 39.47 -60.36 23.96
N ILE A 149 40.71 -59.94 23.67
CA ILE A 149 41.77 -60.82 23.14
C ILE A 149 42.50 -61.61 24.25
N ARG A 150 42.32 -61.25 25.52
CA ARG A 150 42.94 -61.92 26.69
C ARG A 150 42.04 -62.93 27.42
N LEU A 151 40.81 -63.14 26.95
CA LEU A 151 39.89 -64.21 27.38
C LEU A 151 39.92 -65.36 26.39
#